data_AF-A0A7S1ZJV3-F1
#
_entry.id   AF-A0A7S1ZJV3-F1
#
_cell.length_a   1.000
_cell.length_b   1.000
_cell.length_c   1.000
_cell.angle_alpha   90.00
_cell.angle_beta   90.00
_cell.angle_gamma   90.00
#
_symmetry.space_group_name_H-M   'P 1'
#
loop_
_entity.id
_entity.type
_entity.pdbx_description
1 polymer ?
#
loop_
_entity_poly.entity_id
_entity_poly.type
_entity_poly.pdbx_seq_one_letter_code
_entity_poly.pdbx_strand_id
1 'polypeptide(L)'
;IFAKRDLYDALLLHSKQDTTTTTEEEEKRLVSTILTSFRRNGCDISKQEGRDKLMEKRTAIEEMCSSFISSINENTDFVLFKEEDLEGVPDLSSYPIVPNENNNDENVSYRKIMLKAPQIMPILQFASNP
;
A
#
# COMPACT_ATOMS: atom_id res chain seq x y z
N ILE A 1 1.74 18.66 10.99
CA ILE A 1 2.98 17.85 10.99
C ILE A 1 4.27 18.64 11.31
N PHE A 2 4.23 19.97 11.40
CA PHE A 2 5.33 20.78 12.00
C PHE A 2 4.99 21.36 13.37
N ALA A 3 3.83 20.99 13.92
CA ALA A 3 3.18 21.69 15.03
C ALA A 3 3.97 21.62 16.34
N LYS A 4 4.91 20.68 16.46
CA LYS A 4 5.70 20.49 17.68
C LYS A 4 7.17 20.85 17.52
N ARG A 5 7.46 21.91 16.75
CA ARG A 5 8.83 22.43 16.62
C ARG A 5 9.37 22.90 17.97
N ASP A 6 8.51 23.45 18.81
CA ASP A 6 8.78 23.76 20.21
C ASP A 6 9.37 22.55 20.97
N LEU A 7 8.80 21.35 20.80
CA LEU A 7 9.34 20.12 21.39
C LEU A 7 10.69 19.74 20.78
N TYR A 8 10.87 19.86 19.47
CA TYR A 8 12.16 19.59 18.83
C TYR A 8 13.25 20.52 19.37
N ASP A 9 12.96 21.82 19.46
CA ASP A 9 13.90 22.83 19.94
C ASP A 9 14.21 22.61 21.43
N ALA A 10 13.21 22.29 22.26
CA ALA A 10 13.40 21.95 23.67
C ALA A 10 14.25 20.69 23.86
N LEU A 11 13.98 19.63 23.09
CA LEU A 11 14.72 18.37 23.15
C LEU A 11 16.16 18.54 22.62
N LEU A 12 16.35 19.39 21.60
CA LEU A 12 17.67 19.74 21.07
C LEU A 12 18.49 20.52 22.10
N LEU A 13 17.88 21.49 22.79
CA LEU A 13 18.52 22.22 23.88
C LEU A 13 18.92 21.28 25.03
N HIS A 14 18.00 20.39 25.43
CA HIS A 14 18.28 19.38 26.45
C HIS A 14 19.41 18.44 26.04
N SER A 15 19.45 17.99 24.78
CA SER A 15 20.53 17.13 24.28
C SER A 15 21.91 17.81 24.22
N LYS A 16 21.96 19.14 24.19
CA LYS A 16 23.19 19.94 24.17
C LYS A 16 23.65 20.35 25.57
N GLN A 17 22.72 20.40 26.52
CA GLN A 17 23.06 20.56 27.92
C GLN A 17 23.60 19.21 28.39
N ASP A 18 24.92 19.10 28.51
CA ASP A 18 25.57 17.96 29.15
C ASP A 18 25.16 17.92 30.63
N THR A 19 23.98 17.41 30.94
CA THR A 19 23.65 16.96 32.29
C THR A 19 24.44 15.69 32.55
N THR A 20 25.67 15.89 33.02
CA THR A 20 26.64 14.91 33.54
C THR A 20 26.16 14.22 34.81
N THR A 21 24.95 13.69 34.81
CA THR A 21 24.40 12.89 35.90
C THR A 21 23.58 11.76 35.29
N THR A 22 24.25 10.63 35.09
CA THR A 22 23.64 9.28 35.08
C THR A 22 22.41 9.10 34.18
N THR A 23 22.53 9.40 32.88
CA THR A 23 21.54 8.94 31.89
C THR A 23 21.99 7.59 31.37
N GLU A 24 21.17 6.56 31.56
CA GLU A 24 21.44 5.21 31.02
C GLU A 24 21.65 5.28 29.50
N GLU A 25 22.46 4.38 28.93
CA GLU A 25 22.74 4.38 27.48
C GLU A 25 21.45 4.30 26.64
N GLU A 26 20.42 3.66 27.18
CA GLU A 26 19.09 3.56 26.56
C GLU A 26 18.39 4.92 26.43
N GLU A 27 18.51 5.81 27.41
CA GLU A 27 17.90 7.14 27.37
C GLU A 27 18.57 8.02 26.30
N LYS A 28 19.89 7.92 26.15
CA LYS A 28 20.63 8.58 25.06
C LYS A 28 20.20 8.05 23.68
N ARG A 29 19.99 6.74 23.58
CA ARG A 29 19.47 6.10 22.36
C ARG A 29 18.04 6.54 22.06
N LEU A 30 17.20 6.68 23.06
CA LEU A 30 15.82 7.17 22.92
C LEU A 30 15.80 8.60 22.39
N VAL A 31 16.55 9.51 23.03
CA VAL A 31 16.64 10.93 22.62
C VAL A 31 17.15 11.06 21.18
N SER A 32 18.22 10.34 20.82
CA SER A 32 18.76 10.37 19.45
C SER A 32 17.78 9.80 18.40
N THR A 33 17.02 8.76 18.74
CA THR A 33 15.98 8.19 17.88
C THR A 33 14.84 9.19 17.65
N ILE A 34 14.39 9.85 18.72
CA ILE A 34 13.34 10.88 18.67
C ILE A 34 13.81 12.08 17.81
N LEU A 35 15.03 12.59 18.02
CA LEU A 35 15.60 13.66 17.21
C LEU A 35 15.69 13.27 15.73
N THR A 36 16.10 12.03 15.44
CA THR A 36 16.17 11.52 14.06
C THR A 36 14.79 11.49 13.41
N SER A 37 13.75 11.09 14.13
CA SER A 37 12.37 11.14 13.65
C SER A 37 11.92 12.57 13.33
N PHE A 38 12.19 13.53 14.23
CA PHE A 38 11.88 14.95 13.98
C PHE A 38 12.62 15.52 12.77
N ARG A 39 13.91 15.17 12.60
CA ARG A 39 14.70 15.57 11.42
C ARG A 39 14.11 14.99 10.13
N ARG A 40 13.72 13.71 10.12
CA ARG A 40 13.04 13.06 8.98
C ARG A 40 11.68 13.68 8.65
N ASN A 41 11.02 14.28 9.64
CA ASN A 41 9.80 15.05 9.46
C ASN A 41 10.05 16.51 9.05
N GLY A 42 11.31 16.91 8.87
CA GLY A 42 11.67 18.24 8.37
C GLY A 42 11.71 19.33 9.44
N CYS A 43 11.73 18.99 10.74
CA CYS A 43 11.83 19.99 11.82
C CYS A 43 13.15 20.78 11.79
N ASP A 44 14.19 20.21 11.18
CA ASP A 44 15.52 20.84 11.02
C ASP A 44 15.60 21.85 9.86
N ILE A 45 14.62 21.83 8.97
CA ILE A 45 14.58 22.74 7.82
C ILE A 45 14.27 24.14 8.34
N SER A 46 15.22 25.06 8.25
CA SER A 46 15.07 26.44 8.75
C SER A 46 14.22 27.32 7.82
N LYS A 47 14.34 27.12 6.51
CA LYS A 47 13.63 27.90 5.48
C LYS A 47 12.19 27.42 5.30
N GLN A 48 11.24 28.36 5.33
CA GLN A 48 9.81 28.04 5.16
C GLN A 48 9.52 27.36 3.81
N GLU A 49 10.13 27.84 2.73
CA GLU A 49 9.98 27.26 1.38
C GLU A 49 10.32 25.75 1.34
N GLY A 50 11.35 25.32 2.08
CA GLY A 50 11.71 23.90 2.15
C GLY A 50 10.67 23.04 2.88
N ARG A 51 9.96 23.64 3.84
CA ARG A 51 8.87 22.97 4.58
C ARG A 51 7.61 22.87 3.74
N ASP A 52 7.27 23.94 3.04
CA ASP A 52 6.11 23.97 2.16
C ASP A 52 6.28 22.92 1.05
N LYS A 53 7.47 22.85 0.43
CA LYS A 53 7.82 21.79 -0.54
C LYS A 53 7.76 20.38 0.04
N LEU A 54 8.21 20.18 1.28
CA LEU A 54 8.13 18.88 1.95
C LEU A 54 6.66 18.47 2.17
N MET A 55 5.83 19.42 2.60
CA MET A 55 4.41 19.20 2.83
C MET A 55 3.69 18.88 1.53
N GLU A 56 3.90 19.69 0.48
CA GLU A 56 3.36 19.47 -0.87
C GLU A 56 3.71 18.07 -1.39
N LYS A 57 4.99 17.67 -1.33
CA LYS A 57 5.42 16.35 -1.79
C LYS A 57 4.82 15.22 -0.98
N ARG A 58 4.70 15.36 0.33
CA ARG A 58 4.09 14.33 1.19
C ARG A 58 2.61 14.16 0.87
N THR A 59 1.87 15.26 0.73
CA THR A 59 0.47 15.22 0.32
C THR A 59 0.32 14.54 -1.05
N ALA A 60 1.15 14.90 -2.03
CA ALA A 60 1.12 14.25 -3.34
C ALA A 60 1.43 12.74 -3.28
N ILE A 61 2.36 12.32 -2.41
CA ILE A 61 2.65 10.89 -2.18
C ILE A 61 1.46 10.19 -1.53
N GLU A 62 0.85 10.78 -0.51
CA GLU A 62 -0.31 10.21 0.19
C GLU A 62 -1.52 10.06 -0.75
N GLU A 63 -1.77 11.06 -1.58
CA GLU A 63 -2.80 11.04 -2.63
C GLU A 63 -2.51 9.95 -3.67
N MET A 64 -1.28 9.90 -4.18
CA MET A 64 -0.89 8.90 -5.18
C MET A 64 -0.96 7.47 -4.65
N CYS A 65 -0.51 7.23 -3.40
CA CYS A 65 -0.64 5.93 -2.76
C CYS A 65 -2.10 5.53 -2.58
N SER A 66 -2.95 6.47 -2.15
CA SER A 66 -4.40 6.23 -2.00
C SER A 66 -5.06 5.91 -3.34
N SER A 67 -4.75 6.70 -4.37
CA SER A 67 -5.26 6.49 -5.73
C SER A 67 -4.80 5.15 -6.31
N PHE A 68 -3.56 4.75 -6.08
CA PHE A 68 -3.02 3.47 -6.53
C PHE A 68 -3.76 2.29 -5.88
N ILE A 69 -3.95 2.34 -4.55
CA ILE A 69 -4.68 1.30 -3.81
C ILE A 69 -6.14 1.24 -4.24
N SER A 70 -6.81 2.38 -4.38
CA SER A 70 -8.20 2.48 -4.89
C SER A 70 -8.30 1.88 -6.29
N SER A 71 -7.38 2.21 -7.20
CA SER A 71 -7.38 1.67 -8.57
C SER A 71 -7.28 0.14 -8.61
N ILE A 72 -6.46 -0.47 -7.75
CA ILE A 72 -6.34 -1.94 -7.65
C ILE A 72 -7.60 -2.56 -7.04
N ASN A 73 -8.14 -1.95 -5.98
CA ASN A 73 -9.29 -2.48 -5.26
C ASN A 73 -10.57 -2.39 -6.09
N GLU A 74 -10.76 -1.28 -6.80
CA GLU A 74 -11.93 -0.99 -7.66
C GLU A 74 -11.83 -1.64 -9.03
N ASN A 75 -10.68 -2.23 -9.39
CA ASN A 75 -10.55 -2.97 -10.64
C ASN A 75 -11.59 -4.11 -10.69
N THR A 76 -12.47 -4.07 -11.69
CA THR A 76 -13.51 -5.07 -11.95
C THR A 76 -13.25 -5.86 -13.23
N ASP A 77 -12.01 -5.81 -13.73
CA ASP A 77 -11.62 -6.52 -14.93
C ASP A 77 -11.76 -8.03 -14.73
N PHE A 78 -12.18 -8.68 -15.81
CA PHE A 78 -12.47 -10.10 -15.81
C PHE A 78 -12.06 -10.73 -17.14
N VAL A 79 -11.82 -12.03 -17.09
CA VAL A 79 -11.52 -12.87 -18.23
C VAL A 79 -12.60 -13.96 -18.31
N LEU A 80 -12.95 -14.32 -19.55
CA LEU A 80 -13.91 -15.37 -19.84
C LEU A 80 -13.14 -16.62 -20.27
N PHE A 81 -13.33 -17.71 -19.55
CA PHE A 81 -12.76 -19.02 -19.89
C PHE A 81 -13.88 -19.99 -20.21
N LYS A 82 -13.62 -20.93 -21.11
CA LYS A 82 -14.51 -22.08 -21.25
C LYS A 82 -14.24 -23.07 -20.13
N GLU A 83 -15.18 -23.98 -19.90
CA GLU A 83 -14.99 -25.02 -18.88
C GLU A 83 -13.84 -25.97 -19.21
N GLU A 84 -13.59 -26.24 -20.50
CA GLU A 84 -12.43 -27.00 -20.98
C GLU A 84 -11.09 -26.34 -20.61
N ASP A 85 -11.03 -25.01 -20.57
CA ASP A 85 -9.80 -24.28 -20.24
C ASP A 85 -9.47 -24.34 -18.73
N LEU A 86 -10.44 -24.68 -17.89
CA LEU A 86 -10.31 -24.71 -16.43
C LEU A 86 -10.17 -26.14 -15.87
N GLU A 87 -9.79 -27.09 -16.72
CA GLU A 87 -9.53 -28.47 -16.30
C GLU A 87 -8.48 -28.53 -15.18
N GLY A 88 -8.79 -29.26 -14.11
CA GLY A 88 -7.94 -29.40 -12.93
C GLY A 88 -8.29 -28.49 -11.76
N VAL A 89 -9.10 -27.43 -11.96
CA VAL A 89 -9.55 -26.55 -10.86
C VAL A 89 -10.65 -27.26 -10.03
N PRO A 90 -10.47 -27.44 -8.71
CA PRO A 90 -11.34 -28.31 -7.90
C PRO A 90 -12.75 -27.75 -7.62
N ASP A 91 -12.95 -26.42 -7.62
CA ASP A 91 -14.25 -25.80 -7.39
C ASP A 91 -14.59 -24.76 -8.45
N LEU A 92 -15.21 -25.23 -9.54
CA LEU A 92 -15.69 -24.38 -10.61
C LEU A 92 -17.01 -23.68 -10.26
N SER A 93 -17.75 -24.14 -9.25
CA SER A 93 -19.06 -23.60 -8.88
C SER A 93 -18.99 -22.17 -8.33
N SER A 94 -17.82 -21.79 -7.82
CA SER A 94 -17.51 -20.44 -7.35
C SER A 94 -17.45 -19.38 -8.46
N TYR A 95 -17.35 -19.78 -9.73
CA TYR A 95 -17.28 -18.88 -10.88
C TYR A 95 -18.62 -18.78 -11.60
N PRO A 96 -19.20 -17.57 -11.75
CA PRO A 96 -20.47 -17.38 -12.42
C PRO A 96 -20.36 -17.69 -13.92
N ILE A 97 -21.40 -18.35 -14.44
CA ILE A 97 -21.54 -18.64 -15.87
C ILE A 97 -22.20 -17.44 -16.54
N VAL A 98 -21.64 -17.00 -17.67
CA VAL A 98 -22.19 -15.94 -18.51
C VAL A 98 -22.48 -16.50 -19.91
N PRO A 99 -23.70 -16.27 -20.44
CA PRO A 99 -24.01 -16.63 -21.82
C PRO A 99 -23.20 -15.76 -22.79
N ASN A 100 -22.81 -16.33 -23.94
CA ASN A 100 -22.12 -15.59 -24.97
C ASN A 100 -23.11 -14.69 -25.72
N GLU A 101 -23.02 -13.37 -25.52
CA GLU A 101 -23.90 -12.41 -26.20
C GLU A 101 -23.55 -12.21 -27.70
N ASN A 102 -22.41 -12.74 -28.16
CA ASN A 102 -21.84 -12.43 -29.48
C ASN A 102 -21.89 -13.58 -30.52
N ASN A 103 -22.39 -14.77 -30.18
CA ASN A 103 -22.51 -15.88 -31.14
C ASN A 103 -23.84 -16.64 -30.97
N ASN A 104 -24.49 -16.94 -32.09
CA ASN A 104 -25.73 -17.74 -32.21
C ASN A 104 -25.58 -19.22 -31.80
N ASP A 105 -24.53 -19.59 -31.06
CA ASP A 105 -24.31 -20.95 -30.57
C ASP A 105 -24.79 -21.07 -29.12
N GLU A 106 -26.00 -21.57 -28.94
CA GLU A 106 -26.67 -21.77 -27.64
C GLU A 106 -25.92 -22.71 -26.66
N ASN A 107 -24.79 -23.29 -27.06
CA ASN A 107 -24.10 -24.35 -26.31
C ASN A 107 -22.75 -23.97 -25.69
N VAL A 108 -22.22 -22.77 -25.92
CA VAL A 108 -20.91 -22.38 -25.34
C VAL A 108 -21.10 -21.48 -24.13
N SER A 109 -21.04 -22.08 -22.95
CA SER A 109 -21.08 -21.38 -21.66
C SER A 109 -19.67 -21.00 -21.23
N TYR A 110 -19.46 -19.72 -20.90
CA TYR A 110 -18.18 -19.20 -20.37
C TYR A 110 -18.29 -18.94 -18.87
N ARG A 111 -17.20 -19.18 -18.14
CA ARG A 111 -17.06 -18.79 -16.73
C ARG A 111 -16.33 -17.46 -16.64
N LYS A 112 -16.91 -16.53 -15.88
CA LYS A 112 -16.33 -15.21 -15.61
C LYS A 112 -15.42 -15.27 -14.39
N ILE A 113 -14.17 -14.95 -14.59
CA ILE A 113 -13.13 -14.93 -13.56
C ILE A 113 -12.62 -13.49 -13.43
N MET A 114 -12.73 -12.93 -12.23
CA MET A 114 -12.13 -11.63 -11.89
C MET A 114 -10.66 -11.81 -11.53
N LEU A 115 -9.87 -10.76 -11.72
CA LEU A 115 -8.44 -10.73 -11.40
C LEU A 115 -8.15 -10.55 -9.90
N LYS A 116 -9.05 -11.02 -9.03
CA LYS A 116 -8.88 -10.96 -7.57
C LYS A 116 -8.21 -12.25 -7.09
N ALA A 117 -7.34 -12.13 -6.09
CA ALA A 117 -6.55 -13.25 -5.58
C ALA A 117 -7.35 -14.53 -5.27
N PRO A 118 -8.54 -14.48 -4.63
CA PRO A 118 -9.32 -15.69 -4.37
C PRO A 118 -9.78 -16.44 -5.62
N GLN A 119 -9.99 -15.72 -6.72
CA GLN A 119 -10.47 -16.29 -7.98
C GLN A 119 -9.33 -16.74 -8.90
N ILE A 120 -8.22 -16.00 -8.95
CA ILE A 120 -7.12 -16.34 -9.87
C ILE A 120 -6.15 -17.38 -9.30
N MET A 121 -5.96 -17.43 -7.98
CA MET A 121 -5.00 -18.35 -7.35
C MET A 121 -5.31 -19.84 -7.59
N PRO A 122 -6.57 -20.31 -7.50
CA PRO A 122 -6.89 -21.71 -7.80
C PRO A 122 -6.58 -22.08 -9.26
N ILE A 123 -6.79 -21.14 -10.19
CA ILE A 123 -6.52 -21.36 -11.61
C ILE A 123 -5.02 -21.46 -11.84
N LEU A 124 -4.23 -20.52 -11.31
CA LEU A 124 -2.77 -20.55 -11.45
C LEU A 124 -2.11 -21.77 -10.80
N GLN A 125 -2.74 -22.37 -9.80
CA GLN A 125 -2.18 -23.53 -9.07
C GLN A 125 -2.61 -24.87 -9.65
N PHE A 126 -3.85 -24.98 -10.16
CA PHE A 126 -4.46 -26.27 -10.50
C PHE A 126 -4.91 -26.40 -11.94
N ALA A 127 -4.97 -25.32 -12.72
CA ALA A 127 -5.32 -25.42 -14.14
C ALA A 127 -4.24 -26.23 -14.88
N SER A 128 -4.68 -27.23 -15.63
CA SER A 128 -3.81 -28.14 -16.36
C SER A 128 -3.41 -27.59 -17.73
N ASN A 129 -4.21 -26.66 -18.27
CA ASN A 129 -3.98 -26.03 -19.56
C ASN A 129 -3.14 -24.74 -19.38
N PRO A 130 -1.98 -24.63 -20.07
CA PRO A 130 -1.06 -23.50 -19.94
C PRO A 130 -1.54 -22.23 -20.67
#